data_AF-E1QRI5-F1
#
_entry.id   AF-E1QRI5-F1
#
_cell.length_a   1.000
_cell.length_b   1.000
_cell.length_c   1.000
_cell.angle_alpha   90.00
_cell.angle_beta   90.00
_cell.angle_gamma   90.00
#
_symmetry.space_group_name_H-M   'P 1'
#
loop_
_entity.id
_entity.type
_entity.pdbx_description
1 polymer ?
#
loop_
_entity_poly.entity_id
_entity_poly.type
_entity_poly.pdbx_seq_one_letter_code
_entity_poly.pdbx_strand_id
1 'polypeptide(L)'
;MINKADLLITATLANLLDLATSYLDFSLLGLQELNYYATTLHLNNYLAAAAAFMTYEALMAIIYLATPRYPRLRWFMAVFIVMKFMAVAGNIAASMGVYSINNAIIGMNQSLTNALKY
;
A
#
# COMPACT_ATOMS: atom_id res chain seq x y z
N MET A 1 -15.49 20.53 -3.89
CA MET A 1 -15.51 19.16 -4.47
C MET A 1 -14.08 18.80 -4.84
N ILE A 2 -13.53 17.72 -4.29
CA ILE A 2 -12.16 17.28 -4.61
C ILE A 2 -12.11 16.80 -6.07
N ASN A 3 -11.12 17.26 -6.83
CA ASN A 3 -10.95 16.90 -8.25
C ASN A 3 -10.39 15.47 -8.37
N LYS A 4 -10.88 14.70 -9.34
CA LYS A 4 -10.41 13.33 -9.60
C LYS A 4 -8.94 13.27 -10.04
N ALA A 5 -8.45 14.33 -10.69
CA ALA A 5 -7.05 14.43 -11.08
C ALA A 5 -6.15 14.59 -9.85
N ASP A 6 -6.53 15.47 -8.93
CA ASP A 6 -5.82 15.67 -7.65
C ASP A 6 -5.80 14.39 -6.81
N LEU A 7 -6.90 13.62 -6.82
CA LEU A 7 -6.94 12.29 -6.17
C LEU A 7 -5.96 11.30 -6.81
N LEU A 8 -5.85 11.27 -8.14
CA LEU A 8 -4.90 10.38 -8.82
C LEU A 8 -3.45 10.79 -8.49
N ILE A 9 -3.13 12.07 -8.57
CA ILE A 9 -1.79 12.59 -8.26
C ILE A 9 -1.42 12.27 -6.81
N THR A 10 -2.34 12.54 -5.87
CA THR A 10 -2.11 12.27 -4.44
C THR A 10 -1.91 10.78 -4.19
N ALA A 11 -2.66 9.92 -4.87
CA ALA A 11 -2.50 8.48 -4.79
C ALA A 11 -1.14 7.98 -5.29
N THR A 12 -0.69 8.48 -6.43
CA THR A 12 0.62 8.12 -6.99
C THR A 12 1.75 8.61 -6.08
N LEU A 13 1.64 9.83 -5.53
CA LEU A 13 2.61 10.35 -4.56
C LEU A 13 2.65 9.54 -3.26
N ALA A 14 1.48 9.17 -2.72
CA ALA A 14 1.40 8.32 -1.53
C ALA A 14 1.98 6.93 -1.79
N ASN A 15 1.74 6.34 -2.95
CA ASN A 15 2.29 5.04 -3.36
C ASN A 15 3.81 5.10 -3.58
N LEU A 16 4.32 6.20 -4.13
CA LEU A 16 5.75 6.42 -4.29
C LEU A 16 6.44 6.58 -2.92
N LEU A 17 5.81 7.31 -2.00
CA LEU A 17 6.31 7.45 -0.64
C LEU A 17 6.33 6.11 0.10
N ASP A 18 5.30 5.29 -0.07
CA ASP A 18 5.22 3.92 0.48
C ASP A 18 6.34 3.03 -0.06
N LEU A 19 6.61 3.07 -1.37
CA LEU A 19 7.73 2.34 -1.97
C LEU A 19 9.09 2.83 -1.45
N ALA A 20 9.25 4.15 -1.28
CA ALA A 20 10.48 4.74 -0.78
C ALA A 20 10.75 4.35 0.68
N THR A 21 9.73 4.38 1.55
CA THR A 21 9.88 3.95 2.94
C THR A 21 10.09 2.45 3.04
N SER A 22 9.43 1.65 2.21
CA SER A 22 9.68 0.19 2.11
C SER A 22 11.11 -0.11 1.70
N TYR A 23 11.68 0.65 0.77
CA TYR A 23 13.09 0.51 0.38
C TYR A 23 14.03 0.80 1.57
N LEU A 24 13.77 1.86 2.33
CA LEU A 24 14.57 2.20 3.50
C LEU A 24 14.50 1.09 4.56
N ASP A 25 13.30 0.58 4.86
CA ASP A 25 13.12 -0.51 5.83
C ASP A 25 13.83 -1.80 5.41
N PHE A 26 13.71 -2.20 4.14
CA PHE A 26 14.32 -3.44 3.65
C PHE A 26 15.84 -3.33 3.48
N SER A 27 16.32 -2.18 3.01
CA SER A 27 17.74 -1.97 2.67
C SER A 27 18.58 -1.60 3.89
N LEU A 28 18.06 -0.79 4.82
CA LEU A 28 18.83 -0.30 5.98
C LEU A 28 18.64 -1.13 7.24
N LEU A 29 17.46 -1.73 7.44
CA LEU A 29 17.10 -2.37 8.70
C LEU A 29 16.95 -3.89 8.60
N GLY A 30 17.04 -4.44 7.39
CA GLY A 30 16.93 -5.88 7.16
C GLY A 30 15.57 -6.46 7.56
N LEU A 31 14.55 -5.61 7.72
CA LEU A 31 13.23 -6.01 8.16
C LEU A 31 12.56 -6.78 7.03
N GLN A 32 12.43 -8.09 7.19
CA GLN A 32 11.66 -8.90 6.27
C GLN A 32 10.17 -8.75 6.60
N GLU A 33 9.53 -7.71 6.08
CA GLU A 33 8.07 -7.75 6.02
C GLU A 33 7.65 -8.96 5.17
N LEU A 34 6.69 -9.71 5.71
CA LEU A 34 6.04 -10.82 5.02
C LEU A 34 5.11 -10.22 3.94
N ASN A 35 5.72 -9.72 2.86
CA ASN A 35 4.99 -9.19 1.72
C ASN A 35 4.34 -10.38 1.01
N TYR A 36 3.01 -10.38 0.93
CA TYR A 36 2.25 -11.45 0.27
C TYR A 36 2.76 -11.72 -1.15
N TYR A 37 3.18 -10.69 -1.88
CA TYR A 37 3.79 -10.85 -3.21
C TYR A 37 5.17 -11.50 -3.16
N ALA A 38 5.98 -11.23 -2.14
CA ALA A 38 7.28 -11.90 -1.96
C ALA A 38 7.09 -13.41 -1.75
N THR A 39 6.11 -13.78 -0.90
CA THR A 39 5.79 -15.18 -0.62
C THR A 39 5.13 -15.88 -1.82
N THR A 40 4.20 -15.22 -2.50
CA THR A 40 3.40 -15.83 -3.58
C THR A 40 4.16 -15.89 -4.91
N LEU A 41 5.01 -14.91 -5.19
CA LEU A 41 5.75 -14.80 -6.46
C LEU A 41 7.23 -15.17 -6.32
N HIS A 42 7.67 -15.63 -5.14
CA HIS A 42 9.07 -15.94 -4.84
C HIS A 42 10.04 -14.79 -5.18
N LEU A 43 9.59 -13.55 -4.98
CA LEU A 43 10.38 -12.35 -5.23
C LEU A 43 11.13 -11.93 -3.97
N ASN A 44 12.27 -11.24 -4.14
CA ASN A 44 12.85 -10.51 -3.01
C ASN A 44 11.88 -9.40 -2.55
N ASN A 45 11.98 -8.96 -1.29
CA ASN A 45 11.01 -8.04 -0.69
C ASN A 45 10.89 -6.71 -1.45
N TYR A 46 11.99 -6.22 -2.03
CA TYR A 46 11.97 -4.99 -2.82
C TYR A 46 11.26 -5.16 -4.17
N LEU A 47 11.52 -6.24 -4.90
CA LEU A 47 10.81 -6.57 -6.14
C LEU A 47 9.33 -6.82 -5.88
N ALA A 48 8.99 -7.43 -4.74
CA ALA A 48 7.61 -7.59 -4.31
C ALA A 48 6.94 -6.24 -4.01
N ALA A 49 7.63 -5.30 -3.36
CA ALA A 49 7.13 -3.95 -3.14
C ALA A 49 6.97 -3.16 -4.45
N ALA A 50 7.91 -3.30 -5.39
CA ALA A 50 7.80 -2.71 -6.72
C ALA A 50 6.62 -3.29 -7.52
N ALA A 51 6.39 -4.61 -7.44
CA ALA A 51 5.22 -5.24 -8.06
C ALA A 51 3.90 -4.75 -7.44
N ALA A 52 3.86 -4.58 -6.11
CA ALA A 52 2.72 -4.01 -5.42
C ALA A 52 2.48 -2.54 -5.82
N PHE A 53 3.55 -1.75 -6.00
CA PHE A 53 3.48 -0.39 -6.52
C PHE A 53 2.83 -0.35 -7.90
N MET A 54 3.31 -1.18 -8.84
CA MET A 54 2.78 -1.24 -10.21
C MET A 54 1.31 -1.68 -10.25
N THR A 55 0.95 -2.65 -9.41
CA THR A 55 -0.43 -3.14 -9.29
C THR A 55 -1.36 -2.05 -8.76
N TYR A 56 -0.91 -1.27 -7.78
CA TYR A 56 -1.67 -0.14 -7.25
C TYR A 56 -1.87 0.97 -8.30
N GLU A 57 -0.83 1.36 -9.05
CA GLU A 57 -0.97 2.36 -10.12
C GLU A 57 -1.95 1.90 -11.20
N ALA A 58 -1.89 0.63 -11.60
CA ALA A 58 -2.84 0.06 -12.55
C ALA A 58 -4.28 0.12 -12.03
N LEU A 59 -4.50 -0.24 -10.76
CA LEU A 59 -5.82 -0.17 -10.13
C LEU A 59 -6.35 1.27 -10.07
N MET A 60 -5.52 2.23 -9.66
CA MET A 60 -5.91 3.64 -9.56
C MET A 60 -6.20 4.25 -10.94
N ALA A 61 -5.44 3.87 -11.97
CA ALA A 61 -5.72 4.26 -13.35
C ALA A 61 -7.08 3.73 -13.83
N ILE A 62 -7.39 2.44 -13.56
CA ILE A 62 -8.70 1.84 -13.90
C ILE A 62 -9.84 2.59 -13.21
N ILE A 63 -9.71 2.86 -11.90
CA ILE A 63 -10.71 3.60 -11.12
C ILE A 63 -10.90 5.02 -11.67
N TYR A 64 -9.80 5.71 -11.99
CA TYR A 64 -9.84 7.05 -12.58
C TYR A 64 -10.57 7.08 -13.93
N LEU A 65 -10.30 6.09 -14.79
CA LEU A 65 -10.97 5.95 -16.09
C LEU A 65 -12.46 5.59 -15.96
N ALA A 66 -12.85 4.83 -14.93
CA ALA A 66 -14.24 4.47 -14.65
C ALA A 66 -15.05 5.60 -13.98
N THR A 67 -14.37 6.54 -13.31
CA THR A 67 -14.98 7.62 -12.52
C THR A 67 -15.96 8.53 -13.30
N PRO A 68 -15.77 8.87 -14.59
CA PRO A 68 -16.76 9.66 -15.34
C PRO A 68 -18.14 8.98 -15.41
N ARG A 69 -18.16 7.65 -15.55
CA ARG A 69 -19.40 6.85 -15.62
C ARG A 69 -19.93 6.49 -14.23
N TYR A 70 -19.04 6.38 -13.24
CA TYR A 70 -19.38 6.04 -11.86
C TYR A 70 -18.73 7.02 -10.87
N PRO A 71 -19.30 8.22 -10.64
CA PRO A 71 -18.68 9.26 -9.82
C PRO A 71 -18.41 8.86 -8.37
N ARG A 72 -19.16 7.88 -7.84
CA ARG A 72 -18.96 7.33 -6.50
C ARG A 72 -17.60 6.63 -6.33
N LEU A 73 -16.95 6.21 -7.43
CA LEU A 73 -15.64 5.57 -7.41
C LEU A 73 -14.51 6.48 -6.88
N ARG A 74 -14.73 7.80 -6.87
CA ARG A 74 -13.81 8.78 -6.25
C ARG A 74 -13.55 8.50 -4.77
N TRP A 75 -14.53 7.96 -4.06
CA TRP A 75 -14.37 7.62 -2.64
C TRP A 75 -13.40 6.45 -2.44
N PHE A 76 -13.39 5.47 -3.36
CA PHE A 76 -12.40 4.41 -3.31
C PHE A 76 -10.98 4.94 -3.51
N MET A 77 -10.79 5.93 -4.40
CA MET A 77 -9.49 6.57 -4.56
C MET A 77 -9.02 7.22 -3.25
N ALA A 78 -9.91 7.91 -2.54
CA ALA A 78 -9.60 8.50 -1.24
C ALA A 78 -9.25 7.44 -0.17
N VAL A 79 -9.98 6.33 -0.12
CA VAL A 79 -9.69 5.21 0.79
C VAL A 79 -8.30 4.62 0.52
N PHE A 80 -7.97 4.37 -0.76
CA PHE A 80 -6.66 3.84 -1.15
C PHE A 80 -5.51 4.78 -0.79
N ILE A 81 -5.70 6.10 -0.94
CA ILE A 81 -4.73 7.11 -0.48
C ILE A 81 -4.47 6.99 1.03
N VAL A 82 -5.53 6.90 1.83
CA VAL A 82 -5.41 6.77 3.29
C VAL A 82 -4.67 5.49 3.66
N MET A 83 -5.01 4.36 3.02
CA MET A 83 -4.31 3.10 3.25
C MET A 83 -2.81 3.20 2.96
N LYS A 84 -2.41 3.92 1.90
CA LYS A 84 -1.00 4.15 1.58
C LYS A 84 -0.30 5.01 2.62
N PHE A 85 -0.93 6.07 3.12
CA PHE A 85 -0.36 6.84 4.23
C PHE A 85 -0.22 6.02 5.51
N MET A 86 -1.15 5.10 5.78
CA MET A 86 -1.02 4.18 6.92
C MET A 86 0.16 3.22 6.76
N ALA A 87 0.39 2.71 5.55
CA ALA A 87 1.56 1.88 5.25
C ALA A 87 2.88 2.67 5.44
N VAL A 88 2.94 3.89 4.91
CA VAL A 88 4.07 4.82 5.13
C VAL A 88 4.33 5.03 6.62
N ALA A 89 3.29 5.30 7.42
CA ALA A 89 3.43 5.47 8.87
C ALA A 89 3.89 4.18 9.55
N GLY A 90 3.41 3.02 9.10
CA GLY A 90 3.85 1.70 9.56
C GLY A 90 5.34 1.48 9.33
N ASN A 91 5.82 1.74 8.10
CA ASN A 91 7.23 1.62 7.74
C ASN A 91 8.09 2.59 8.57
N ILE A 92 7.67 3.86 8.71
CA ILE A 92 8.41 4.82 9.56
C ILE A 92 8.45 4.34 11.01
N ALA A 93 7.35 3.85 11.58
CA ALA A 93 7.32 3.34 12.95
C ALA A 93 8.23 2.11 13.13
N ALA A 94 8.22 1.18 12.17
CA ALA A 94 9.14 0.06 12.14
C ALA A 94 10.59 0.54 12.08
N SER A 95 10.87 1.58 11.31
CA SER A 95 12.22 2.16 11.19
C SER A 95 12.77 2.74 12.50
N MET A 96 11.87 3.20 13.37
CA MET A 96 12.19 3.71 14.70
C MET A 96 12.28 2.61 15.78
N GLY A 97 12.22 1.34 15.39
CA GLY A 97 12.24 0.19 16.30
C GLY A 97 10.91 -0.08 17.00
N VAL A 98 9.82 0.58 16.58
CA VAL A 98 8.47 0.38 17.12
C VAL A 98 7.76 -0.73 16.32
N TYR A 99 8.17 -1.98 16.56
CA TYR A 99 7.60 -3.15 15.89
C TYR A 99 6.19 -3.52 16.37
N SER A 100 5.72 -2.96 17.49
CA SER A 100 4.40 -3.25 18.05
C SER A 100 3.26 -2.81 17.13
N ILE A 101 3.43 -1.70 16.42
CA ILE A 101 2.46 -1.18 15.45
C ILE A 101 2.47 -2.08 14.20
N ASN A 102 3.66 -2.46 13.72
CA ASN A 102 3.75 -3.28 12.52
C ASN A 102 3.17 -4.69 12.75
N ASN A 103 3.44 -5.28 13.92
CA ASN A 103 2.83 -6.56 14.33
C ASN A 103 1.30 -6.46 14.49
N ALA A 104 0.77 -5.34 14.98
CA ALA A 104 -0.68 -5.13 15.06
C ALA A 104 -1.32 -5.02 13.66
N ILE A 105 -0.69 -4.30 12.72
CA ILE A 105 -1.16 -4.16 11.34
C ILE A 105 -1.08 -5.49 10.59
N ILE A 106 0.01 -6.23 10.73
CA ILE A 106 0.18 -7.58 10.17
C ILE A 106 -0.88 -8.53 10.73
N GLY A 107 -1.13 -8.49 12.05
CA GLY A 107 -2.17 -9.28 12.70
C GLY A 107 -3.58 -8.96 12.20
N MET A 108 -3.89 -7.67 12.00
CA MET A 108 -5.17 -7.24 11.41
C MET A 108 -5.31 -7.72 9.96
N ASN A 109 -4.26 -7.60 9.15
CA ASN A 109 -4.26 -8.09 7.76
C ASN A 109 -4.42 -9.62 7.69
N GLN A 110 -3.73 -10.38 8.55
CA GLN A 110 -3.91 -11.83 8.62
C GLN A 110 -5.33 -12.22 9.06
N SER A 111 -5.89 -11.52 10.06
CA SER A 111 -7.26 -11.77 10.52
C SER A 111 -8.29 -11.50 9.41
N LEU A 112 -8.13 -10.41 8.66
CA LEU A 112 -8.99 -10.09 7.51
C LEU A 112 -8.85 -11.13 6.39
N THR A 113 -7.62 -11.53 6.07
CA THR A 113 -7.35 -12.54 5.03
C THR A 113 -7.92 -13.91 5.42
N ASN A 114 -7.86 -14.27 6.70
CA ASN A 114 -8.46 -15.50 7.22
C ASN A 114 -9.98 -15.42 7.23
N ALA A 115 -10.56 -14.27 7.56
CA ALA A 115 -12.01 -14.06 7.52
C ALA A 115 -12.58 -14.15 6.09
N LEU A 116 -11.77 -13.85 5.06
CA LEU A 116 -12.15 -13.95 3.65
C LEU A 116 -11.98 -15.36 3.05
N LYS A 117 -11.39 -16.30 3.79
CA LYS A 117 -11.25 -17.72 3.38
C LYS A 117 -12.44 -18.59 3.77
N TYR A 118 -13.38 -18.04 4.54
CA TYR A 118 -14.65 -18.66 4.93
C TYR A 118 -15.81 -17.82 4.39
#